data_AF-A0A963DVB9-F1
#
_entry.id   AF-A0A963DVB9-F1
#
_cell.length_a   1.000
_cell.length_b   1.000
_cell.length_c   1.000
_cell.angle_alpha   90.00
_cell.angle_beta   90.00
_cell.angle_gamma   90.00
#
_symmetry.space_group_name_H-M   'P 1'
#
loop_
_entity.id
_entity.type
_entity.pdbx_description
1 polymer ?
#
loop_
_entity_poly.entity_id
_entity_poly.type
_entity_poly.pdbx_seq_one_letter_code
_entity_poly.pdbx_strand_id
1 'polypeptide(L)'
;MNRCTPPFIDVEASGLGRGSYPIEVGIVLADGSRHCWLIRPAEHWTHWDPTAEAIHGISQARLGALGRMPAEVATLLNRHLSGQTVYSDAWGNDMPWLAKLFDEADVPQRFRLESVRALLDDAQLTAWHPTKERLAKTLCCVRHRASGDAMLLQQTWLEVGLTHCHAA
;
A
#
# COMPACT_ATOMS: atom_id res chain seq x y z
N MET A 1 -23.23 14.28 -4.59
CA MET A 1 -21.86 14.55 -5.07
C MET A 1 -21.31 13.25 -5.61
N ASN A 2 -20.92 13.17 -6.88
CA ASN A 2 -20.17 12.02 -7.40
C ASN A 2 -18.82 11.98 -6.67
N ARG A 3 -18.72 11.19 -5.60
CA ARG A 3 -17.43 10.97 -4.93
C ARG A 3 -16.61 10.08 -5.84
N CYS A 4 -15.55 10.64 -6.41
CA CYS A 4 -14.51 9.84 -7.06
C CYS A 4 -13.86 8.97 -5.98
N THR A 5 -13.75 7.67 -6.20
CA THR A 5 -13.12 6.74 -5.25
C THR A 5 -11.65 7.13 -5.06
N PRO A 6 -11.14 7.30 -3.83
CA PRO A 6 -9.75 7.68 -3.62
C PRO A 6 -8.80 6.52 -3.94
N PRO A 7 -7.57 6.82 -4.41
CA PRO A 7 -6.56 5.80 -4.60
C PRO A 7 -5.97 5.35 -3.26
N PHE A 8 -5.64 4.07 -3.15
CA PHE A 8 -4.97 3.48 -1.98
C PHE A 8 -3.64 2.88 -2.37
N ILE A 9 -2.73 2.83 -1.40
CA ILE A 9 -1.39 2.23 -1.50
C ILE A 9 -1.14 1.35 -0.29
N ASP A 10 -0.39 0.28 -0.53
CA ASP A 10 0.16 -0.59 0.49
C ASP A 10 1.63 -0.90 0.12
N VAL A 11 2.46 -1.11 1.14
CA VAL A 11 3.89 -1.37 1.00
C VAL A 11 4.28 -2.55 1.86
N GLU A 12 4.78 -3.61 1.22
CA GLU A 12 5.41 -4.71 1.92
C GLU A 12 6.89 -4.39 2.12
N ALA A 13 7.44 -4.79 3.25
CA ALA A 13 8.82 -4.50 3.61
C ALA A 13 9.62 -5.77 3.92
N SER A 14 10.95 -5.64 3.92
CA SER A 14 11.87 -6.70 4.37
C SER A 14 11.76 -7.02 5.87
N GLY A 15 10.85 -6.37 6.58
CA GLY A 15 10.51 -6.54 8.00
C GLY A 15 10.17 -5.21 8.66
N LEU A 16 9.92 -5.26 9.97
CA LEU A 16 9.60 -4.06 10.76
C LEU A 16 10.85 -3.49 11.42
N GLY A 17 10.87 -2.16 11.59
CA GLY A 17 11.87 -1.47 12.38
C GLY A 17 13.07 -0.90 11.60
N ARG A 18 14.12 -0.57 12.34
CA ARG A 18 15.24 0.23 11.82
C ARG A 18 16.01 -0.55 10.74
N GLY A 19 16.16 0.06 9.58
CA GLY A 19 16.94 -0.47 8.48
C GLY A 19 16.15 -1.33 7.50
N SER A 20 14.89 -1.65 7.78
CA SER A 20 14.03 -2.29 6.78
C SER A 20 13.74 -1.37 5.59
N TYR A 21 13.32 -1.97 4.49
CA TYR A 21 13.16 -1.33 3.19
C TYR A 21 12.00 -1.95 2.42
N PRO A 22 11.39 -1.23 1.46
CA PRO A 22 10.27 -1.74 0.70
C PRO A 22 10.69 -2.85 -0.26
N ILE A 23 9.88 -3.91 -0.34
CA ILE A 23 10.10 -5.09 -1.20
C ILE A 23 8.98 -5.28 -2.22
N GLU A 24 7.80 -4.73 -1.96
CA GLU A 24 6.69 -4.64 -2.90
C GLU A 24 5.91 -3.36 -2.64
N VAL A 25 5.45 -2.68 -3.69
CA VAL A 25 4.48 -1.58 -3.56
C VAL A 25 3.30 -1.88 -4.47
N GLY A 26 2.09 -1.68 -3.94
CA GLY A 26 0.84 -1.93 -4.64
C GLY A 26 -0.11 -0.76 -4.50
N ILE A 27 -0.79 -0.43 -5.58
CA ILE A 27 -1.77 0.65 -5.62
C ILE A 27 -3.06 0.19 -6.26
N VAL A 28 -4.16 0.82 -5.86
CA VAL A 28 -5.44 0.80 -6.57
C VAL A 28 -5.86 2.23 -6.87
N LEU A 29 -6.27 2.48 -8.11
CA LEU A 29 -6.66 3.80 -8.59
C LEU A 29 -8.18 4.02 -8.44
N ALA A 30 -8.62 5.25 -8.73
CA ALA A 30 -10.02 5.64 -8.62
C ALA A 30 -10.97 4.84 -9.53
N ASP A 31 -10.47 4.38 -10.68
CA ASP A 31 -11.21 3.55 -11.63
C ASP A 31 -11.19 2.05 -11.27
N GLY A 32 -10.57 1.68 -10.14
CA GLY A 32 -10.41 0.30 -9.68
C GLY A 32 -9.27 -0.46 -10.34
N SER A 33 -8.51 0.15 -11.26
CA SER A 33 -7.29 -0.47 -11.79
C SER A 33 -6.25 -0.66 -10.69
N ARG A 34 -5.51 -1.76 -10.77
CA ARG A 34 -4.52 -2.17 -9.76
C ARG A 34 -3.16 -2.33 -10.40
N HIS A 35 -2.14 -1.90 -9.68
CA HIS A 35 -0.75 -2.09 -10.07
C HIS A 35 0.06 -2.59 -8.88
N CYS A 36 1.03 -3.48 -9.11
CA CYS A 36 2.02 -3.88 -8.11
C CYS A 36 3.37 -4.11 -8.75
N TRP A 37 4.41 -3.83 -7.97
CA TRP A 37 5.78 -4.01 -8.38
C TRP A 37 6.61 -4.56 -7.23
N LEU A 38 7.28 -5.68 -7.46
CA LEU A 38 8.36 -6.13 -6.61
C LEU A 38 9.57 -5.20 -6.80
N ILE A 39 10.25 -4.87 -5.71
CA ILE A 39 11.42 -4.01 -5.70
C ILE A 39 12.65 -4.88 -5.49
N ARG A 40 13.59 -4.83 -6.43
CA ARG A 40 14.91 -5.41 -6.25
C ARG A 40 15.65 -4.55 -5.22
N PRO A 41 16.14 -5.14 -4.11
CA PRO A 41 16.86 -4.38 -3.09
C PRO A 41 18.11 -3.72 -3.67
N ALA A 42 18.39 -2.50 -3.23
CA ALA A 42 19.69 -1.88 -3.46
C ALA A 42 20.79 -2.70 -2.78
N GLU A 43 22.03 -2.63 -3.28
CA GLU A 43 23.14 -3.46 -2.75
C GLU A 43 23.38 -3.24 -1.24
N HIS A 44 23.14 -2.03 -0.75
CA HIS A 44 23.34 -1.70 0.66
C HIS A 44 22.10 -1.96 1.55
N TRP A 45 20.98 -2.41 0.96
CA TRP A 45 19.76 -2.80 1.69
C TRP A 45 19.86 -4.24 2.17
N THR A 46 20.44 -4.44 3.36
CA THR A 46 20.82 -5.77 3.88
C THR A 46 19.87 -6.33 4.95
N HIS A 47 18.97 -5.51 5.50
CA HIS A 47 17.96 -5.98 6.46
C HIS A 47 17.07 -7.08 5.87
N TRP A 48 16.81 -8.14 6.63
CA TRP A 48 15.85 -9.16 6.25
C TRP A 48 15.28 -9.88 7.47
N ASP A 49 13.96 -9.94 7.55
CA ASP A 49 13.23 -10.68 8.57
C ASP A 49 12.58 -11.93 7.94
N PRO A 50 12.99 -13.16 8.32
CA PRO A 50 12.37 -14.39 7.88
C PRO A 50 10.86 -14.47 8.20
N THR A 51 10.40 -13.77 9.24
CA THR A 51 8.99 -13.68 9.61
C THR A 51 8.22 -12.90 8.55
N ALA A 52 8.77 -11.78 8.09
CA ALA A 52 8.17 -11.00 7.01
C ALA A 52 8.14 -11.80 5.70
N GLU A 53 9.22 -12.51 5.38
CA GLU A 53 9.23 -13.41 4.22
C GLU A 53 8.10 -14.46 4.29
N ALA A 54 7.85 -15.06 5.45
CA ALA A 54 6.78 -16.03 5.64
C ALA A 54 5.38 -15.40 5.49
N ILE A 55 5.19 -14.18 6.00
CA ILE A 55 3.92 -13.43 5.93
C ILE A 55 3.59 -13.01 4.48
N HIS A 56 4.56 -12.40 3.79
CA HIS A 56 4.34 -11.87 2.44
C HIS A 56 4.50 -12.95 1.35
N GLY A 57 5.26 -14.02 1.63
CA GLY A 57 5.59 -15.06 0.66
C GLY A 57 6.50 -14.56 -0.46
N ILE A 58 7.39 -13.62 -0.14
CA ILE A 58 8.32 -12.96 -1.07
C ILE A 58 9.74 -13.17 -0.55
N SER A 59 10.49 -14.07 -1.19
CA SER A 59 11.89 -14.34 -0.83
C SER A 59 12.86 -13.36 -1.50
N GLN A 60 14.05 -13.19 -0.91
CA GLN A 60 15.13 -12.39 -1.53
C GLN A 60 15.47 -12.87 -2.94
N ALA A 61 15.51 -14.19 -3.16
CA ALA A 61 15.77 -14.77 -4.47
C ALA A 61 14.72 -14.34 -5.51
N ARG A 62 13.45 -14.27 -5.10
CA ARG A 62 12.36 -13.78 -5.95
C ARG A 62 12.52 -12.30 -6.27
N LEU A 63 12.91 -11.47 -5.30
CA LEU A 63 13.19 -10.05 -5.53
C LEU A 63 14.37 -9.83 -6.47
N GLY A 64 15.44 -10.63 -6.35
CA GLY A 64 16.56 -10.59 -7.29
C GLY A 64 16.13 -10.92 -8.72
N ALA A 65 15.35 -11.99 -8.89
CA ALA A 65 14.92 -12.49 -10.20
C ALA A 65 13.83 -11.63 -10.87
N LEU A 66 12.85 -11.14 -10.11
CA LEU A 66 11.62 -10.52 -10.63
C LEU A 66 11.44 -9.05 -10.23
N GLY A 67 12.23 -8.58 -9.26
CA GLY A 67 12.15 -7.20 -8.79
C GLY A 67 12.64 -6.20 -9.83
N ARG A 68 11.97 -5.06 -9.87
CA ARG A 68 12.37 -3.88 -10.65
C ARG A 68 13.34 -3.03 -9.84
N MET A 69 14.16 -2.24 -10.51
CA MET A 69 15.04 -1.31 -9.82
C MET A 69 14.22 -0.27 -9.04
N PRO A 70 14.69 0.22 -7.88
CA PRO A 70 14.03 1.26 -7.10
C PRO A 70 13.61 2.47 -7.95
N ALA A 71 14.52 2.98 -8.80
CA ALA A 71 14.26 4.09 -9.70
C ALA A 71 13.10 3.86 -10.68
N GLU A 72 12.95 2.63 -11.16
CA GLU A 72 11.86 2.26 -12.08
C GLU A 72 10.52 2.27 -11.34
N VAL A 73 10.46 1.70 -10.13
CA VAL A 73 9.23 1.66 -9.32
C VAL A 73 8.83 3.07 -8.88
N ALA A 74 9.76 3.90 -8.42
CA ALA A 74 9.51 5.31 -8.08
C ALA A 74 8.95 6.11 -9.27
N THR A 75 9.51 5.90 -10.47
CA THR A 75 9.02 6.53 -11.71
C THR A 75 7.61 6.07 -12.07
N LEU A 76 7.32 4.77 -11.93
CA LEU A 76 5.98 4.21 -12.19
C LEU A 76 4.95 4.75 -11.20
N LEU A 77 5.28 4.80 -9.90
CA LEU A 77 4.43 5.42 -8.89
C LEU A 77 4.13 6.88 -9.23
N ASN A 78 5.15 7.67 -9.57
CA ASN A 78 4.96 9.05 -9.99
C ASN A 78 4.08 9.16 -11.24
N ARG A 79 4.24 8.28 -12.22
CA ARG A 79 3.38 8.27 -13.43
C ARG A 79 1.91 8.06 -13.09
N HIS A 80 1.61 7.15 -12.16
CA HIS A 80 0.23 6.83 -11.78
C HIS A 80 -0.38 7.83 -10.80
N LEU A 81 0.42 8.42 -9.90
CA LEU A 81 -0.08 9.16 -8.74
C LEU A 81 0.23 10.67 -8.76
N SER A 82 0.97 11.19 -9.75
CA SER A 82 1.40 12.60 -9.76
C SER A 82 0.24 13.57 -9.50
N GLY A 83 0.43 14.48 -8.54
CA GLY A 83 -0.54 15.48 -8.12
C GLY A 83 -1.69 14.97 -7.25
N GLN A 84 -1.74 13.67 -6.94
CA GLN A 84 -2.81 13.06 -6.16
C GLN A 84 -2.42 12.91 -4.68
N THR A 85 -3.44 12.74 -3.84
CA THR A 85 -3.28 12.19 -2.49
C THR A 85 -3.67 10.72 -2.52
N VAL A 86 -2.79 9.84 -2.06
CA VAL A 86 -2.99 8.39 -1.95
C VAL A 86 -3.04 8.00 -0.48
N TYR A 87 -3.88 7.03 -0.15
CA TYR A 87 -4.21 6.71 1.24
C TYR A 87 -3.67 5.34 1.67
N SER A 88 -3.23 5.26 2.91
CA SER A 88 -2.76 4.03 3.57
C SER A 88 -3.36 3.91 4.98
N ASP A 89 -3.64 2.69 5.43
CA ASP A 89 -4.03 2.44 6.83
C ASP A 89 -2.84 2.20 7.78
N ALA A 90 -1.63 2.08 7.21
CA ALA A 90 -0.35 1.92 7.89
C ALA A 90 0.60 3.11 7.65
N TRP A 91 0.06 4.32 7.51
CA TRP A 91 0.81 5.54 7.15
C TRP A 91 2.17 5.71 7.87
N GLY A 92 2.23 5.42 9.17
CA GLY A 92 3.47 5.54 9.97
C GLY A 92 4.59 4.57 9.56
N ASN A 93 4.26 3.45 8.91
CA ASN A 93 5.21 2.48 8.36
C ASN A 93 5.47 2.74 6.87
N ASP A 94 4.42 3.00 6.09
CA ASP A 94 4.55 3.16 4.63
C ASP A 94 5.32 4.42 4.25
N MET A 95 5.14 5.52 5.01
CA MET A 95 5.82 6.78 4.76
C MET A 95 7.35 6.63 4.75
N PRO A 96 8.01 6.09 5.79
CA PRO A 96 9.46 5.93 5.78
C PRO A 96 9.96 4.94 4.72
N TRP A 97 9.17 3.93 4.34
CA TRP A 97 9.55 3.01 3.26
C TRP A 97 9.46 3.66 1.88
N LEU A 98 8.41 4.45 1.60
CA LEU A 98 8.34 5.26 0.39
C LEU A 98 9.47 6.30 0.36
N ALA A 99 9.77 6.95 1.48
CA ALA A 99 10.89 7.89 1.56
C ALA A 99 12.21 7.21 1.17
N LYS A 100 12.49 6.01 1.68
CA LYS A 100 13.66 5.20 1.28
C LYS A 100 13.68 4.85 -0.21
N LEU A 101 12.52 4.49 -0.77
CA LEU A 101 12.40 4.19 -2.20
C LEU A 101 12.74 5.41 -3.06
N PHE A 102 12.19 6.57 -2.72
CA PHE A 102 12.40 7.80 -3.48
C PHE A 102 13.80 8.40 -3.29
N ASP A 103 14.40 8.24 -2.11
CA ASP A 103 15.80 8.57 -1.83
C ASP A 103 16.74 7.71 -2.68
N GLU A 104 16.57 6.39 -2.68
CA GLU A 104 17.35 5.45 -3.51
C GLU A 104 17.17 5.70 -5.01
N ALA A 105 15.97 6.11 -5.41
CA ALA A 105 15.65 6.40 -6.80
C ALA A 105 16.22 7.74 -7.31
N ASP A 106 16.70 8.61 -6.41
CA ASP A 106 17.15 9.97 -6.70
C ASP A 106 16.13 10.78 -7.54
N VAL A 107 14.84 10.64 -7.22
CA VAL A 107 13.76 11.39 -7.85
C VAL A 107 12.75 11.89 -6.81
N PRO A 108 12.14 13.07 -7.01
CA PRO A 108 11.16 13.57 -6.06
C PRO A 108 9.87 12.75 -6.13
N GLN A 109 9.28 12.44 -4.97
CA GLN A 109 7.91 11.95 -4.87
C GLN A 109 6.94 13.05 -5.33
N ARG A 110 6.09 12.77 -6.32
CA ARG A 110 5.17 13.74 -6.93
C ARG A 110 3.72 13.61 -6.45
N PHE A 111 3.49 12.87 -5.38
CA PHE A 111 2.18 12.63 -4.78
C PHE A 111 2.28 12.71 -3.27
N ARG A 112 1.14 12.89 -2.59
CA ARG A 112 1.07 12.91 -1.12
C ARG A 112 0.58 11.56 -0.60
N LEU A 113 1.26 11.01 0.41
CA LEU A 113 0.74 9.91 1.20
C LEU A 113 -0.04 10.46 2.41
N GLU A 114 -1.25 9.95 2.65
CA GLU A 114 -2.10 10.34 3.78
C GLU A 114 -2.67 9.11 4.50
N SER A 115 -2.99 9.27 5.79
CA SER A 115 -3.69 8.23 6.54
C SER A 115 -5.13 8.09 6.08
N VAL A 116 -5.62 6.85 5.98
CA VAL A 116 -7.04 6.57 5.74
C VAL A 116 -7.96 7.25 6.77
N ARG A 117 -7.45 7.52 7.98
CA ARG A 117 -8.20 8.25 9.01
C ARG A 117 -8.67 9.63 8.55
N ALA A 118 -7.97 10.27 7.61
CA ALA A 118 -8.36 11.55 7.04
C ALA A 118 -9.63 11.47 6.14
N LEU A 119 -10.04 10.25 5.77
CA LEU A 119 -11.22 10.00 4.93
C LEU A 119 -12.47 9.61 5.71
N LEU A 120 -12.34 9.33 7.01
CA LEU A 120 -13.35 8.63 7.80
C LEU A 120 -13.84 9.51 8.95
N ASP A 121 -15.16 9.51 9.18
CA ASP A 121 -15.74 10.03 10.42
C ASP A 121 -15.64 9.01 11.57
N ASP A 122 -16.06 9.39 12.79
CA ASP A 122 -15.97 8.55 13.99
C ASP A 122 -16.74 7.21 13.86
N ALA A 123 -17.88 7.23 13.18
CA ALA A 123 -18.71 6.05 13.00
C ALA A 123 -18.06 5.10 11.97
N GLN A 124 -17.52 5.65 10.88
CA GLN A 124 -16.76 4.89 9.88
C GLN A 124 -15.46 4.32 10.44
N LEU A 125 -14.75 5.09 11.29
CA LEU A 125 -13.55 4.61 12.00
C LEU A 125 -13.86 3.43 12.91
N THR A 126 -14.99 3.48 13.60
CA THR A 126 -15.47 2.37 14.45
C THR A 126 -15.78 1.14 13.61
N ALA A 127 -16.39 1.32 12.43
CA ALA A 127 -16.73 0.24 11.51
C ALA A 127 -15.52 -0.32 10.73
N TRP A 128 -14.41 0.41 10.64
CA TRP A 128 -13.28 0.11 9.76
C TRP A 128 -12.69 -1.29 9.98
N HIS A 129 -12.23 -1.59 11.20
CA HIS A 129 -11.53 -2.85 11.48
C HIS A 129 -12.44 -4.08 11.29
N PRO A 130 -13.67 -4.13 11.85
CA PRO A 130 -14.58 -5.25 11.60
C PRO A 130 -14.92 -5.45 10.12
N THR A 131 -15.10 -4.35 9.37
CA THR A 131 -15.38 -4.38 7.93
C THR A 131 -14.20 -4.95 7.16
N LYS A 132 -12.98 -4.45 7.44
CA LYS A 132 -11.75 -4.94 6.81
C LYS A 132 -11.53 -6.43 7.05
N GLU A 133 -11.68 -6.88 8.30
CA GLU A 133 -11.53 -8.30 8.66
C GLU A 133 -12.55 -9.20 7.97
N ARG A 134 -13.81 -8.76 7.87
CA ARG A 134 -14.84 -9.50 7.15
C ARG A 134 -14.52 -9.56 5.65
N LEU A 135 -14.18 -8.43 5.04
CA LEU A 135 -13.82 -8.37 3.63
C LEU A 135 -12.58 -9.22 3.31
N ALA A 136 -11.56 -9.22 4.17
CA ALA A 136 -10.36 -10.04 4.00
C ALA A 136 -10.70 -11.55 3.93
N LYS A 137 -11.66 -12.01 4.74
CA LYS A 137 -12.14 -13.40 4.74
C LYS A 137 -12.91 -13.75 3.46
N THR A 138 -13.69 -12.81 2.91
CA THR A 138 -14.50 -13.04 1.70
C THR A 138 -13.68 -12.90 0.41
N LEU A 139 -12.75 -11.96 0.38
CA LEU A 139 -11.92 -11.66 -0.79
C LEU A 139 -10.69 -12.56 -0.91
N CYS A 140 -10.47 -13.46 0.06
CA CYS A 140 -9.48 -14.53 0.05
C CYS A 140 -8.10 -14.10 -0.48
N CYS A 141 -7.28 -13.46 0.36
CA CYS A 141 -5.83 -13.38 0.16
C CYS A 141 -5.14 -14.14 1.31
N VAL A 142 -4.62 -15.34 1.03
CA VAL A 142 -3.85 -16.15 2.01
C VAL A 142 -2.48 -15.51 2.30
N ARG A 143 -2.03 -14.57 1.46
CA ARG A 143 -0.75 -13.86 1.58
C ARG A 143 -0.97 -12.36 1.42
N HIS A 144 -0.24 -11.58 2.20
CA HIS A 144 -0.13 -10.12 2.06
C HIS A 144 0.61 -9.82 0.75
N ARG A 145 -0.10 -9.21 -0.18
CA ARG A 145 0.42 -8.80 -1.49
C ARG A 145 -0.10 -7.41 -1.72
N ALA A 146 0.80 -6.46 -1.87
CA ALA A 146 0.47 -5.04 -1.79
C ALA A 146 -0.72 -4.59 -2.66
N SER A 147 -0.88 -5.08 -3.91
CA SER A 147 -2.05 -4.69 -4.74
C SER A 147 -3.37 -5.27 -4.24
N GLY A 148 -3.33 -6.45 -3.62
CA GLY A 148 -4.49 -7.07 -2.99
C GLY A 148 -4.88 -6.33 -1.72
N ASP A 149 -3.89 -5.95 -0.91
CA ASP A 149 -4.09 -5.18 0.31
C ASP A 149 -4.60 -3.76 0.01
N ALA A 150 -3.99 -3.03 -0.94
CA ALA A 150 -4.49 -1.73 -1.39
C ALA A 150 -5.95 -1.80 -1.89
N MET A 151 -6.31 -2.85 -2.63
CA MET A 151 -7.69 -3.09 -3.05
C MET A 151 -8.62 -3.34 -1.85
N LEU A 152 -8.19 -4.16 -0.88
CA LEU A 152 -8.95 -4.41 0.34
C LEU A 152 -9.21 -3.11 1.11
N LEU A 153 -8.23 -2.21 1.20
CA LEU A 153 -8.41 -0.89 1.82
C LEU A 153 -9.48 -0.06 1.09
N GLN A 154 -9.42 0.00 -0.24
CA GLN A 154 -10.41 0.74 -1.03
C GLN A 154 -11.83 0.16 -0.90
N GLN A 155 -11.96 -1.17 -0.92
CA GLN A 155 -13.27 -1.83 -0.71
C GLN A 155 -13.80 -1.62 0.71
N THR A 156 -12.92 -1.63 1.71
CA THR A 156 -13.29 -1.30 3.10
C THR A 156 -13.83 0.12 3.18
N TRP A 157 -13.15 1.09 2.55
CA TRP A 157 -13.59 2.48 2.50
C TRP A 157 -14.95 2.66 1.82
N LEU A 158 -15.16 1.98 0.68
CA LEU A 158 -16.44 1.99 -0.02
C LEU A 158 -17.57 1.44 0.87
N GLU A 159 -17.34 0.32 1.56
CA GLU A 159 -18.38 -0.33 2.35
C GLU A 159 -18.76 0.46 3.62
N VAL A 160 -17.77 1.03 4.34
CA VAL A 160 -18.08 1.92 5.48
C VAL A 160 -18.74 3.24 5.01
N GLY A 161 -18.50 3.65 3.77
CA GLY A 161 -19.18 4.79 3.13
C GLY A 161 -20.66 4.52 2.80
N LEU A 162 -20.99 3.31 2.35
CA LEU A 162 -22.36 2.91 2.02
C LEU A 162 -23.24 2.74 3.27
N THR A 163 -22.65 2.27 4.38
CA THR A 163 -23.37 1.96 5.62
C THR A 163 -23.92 3.20 6.34
N HIS A 164 -23.47 4.41 5.99
CA HIS A 164 -23.94 5.67 6.60
C HIS A 164 -24.76 6.57 5.66
N CYS A 165 -25.04 6.12 4.43
CA CYS A 165 -26.01 6.80 3.55
C CYS A 165 -27.47 6.44 3.86
N HIS A 166 -27.73 5.44 4.73
CA HIS A 166 -29.08 4.94 5.05
C HIS A 166 -29.62 5.39 6.42
N ALA A 167 -29.03 6.41 7.04
CA ALA A 167 -29.48 6.96 8.32
C ALA A 167 -29.87 8.45 8.25
N ALA A 168 -30.42 8.90 7.13
CA ALA A 168 -30.99 10.24 6.95
C ALA A 168 -32.45 10.15 6.49
#